data_AF-A0A6G1H999-F1
#
_entry.id   AF-A0A6G1H999-F1
#
_cell.length_a   1.000
_cell.length_b   1.000
_cell.length_c   1.000
_cell.angle_alpha   90.00
_cell.angle_beta   90.00
_cell.angle_gamma   90.00
#
_symmetry.space_group_name_H-M   'P 1'
#
loop_
_entity.id
_entity.type
_entity.pdbx_description
1 polymer ?
#
loop_
_entity_poly.entity_id
_entity_poly.type
_entity_poly.pdbx_seq_one_letter_code
_entity_poly.pdbx_strand_id
1 'polypeptide(L)'
;MPFPFLLPTISHVSFSDFFSSSTHPSLPLAATSSRSVVRDTLKRQKRLPPQSQASSLPNVLAALNEYIPYLLALDAGLSGARIAEEEVDVALIKELEVEWRATLTASIPGREPPRIKLRSLDVEIFFALSTLAYTNSLLARSHLHILYNGTVTTTEQRGIAISSAMKYLLEAHSIHSYLVTRAAQWTAAPATVDISQAMLNALASLTLAEATLITVYKDDPYPAAVAEDRNPNSKDWMFKNPEIPKVRAHLYARLCLAAAEHATRAQAGLGGANKINEDFVQYIDDLRRTAKGKACRFLGIDSELSGKTGEGIAWLRGAKKEMGFVVASAGEDKKFKGLSKLKKDWAEKKEDRKVMKGGDWGSDAGKFEEGRVLDMLEKKWVKENDTINVQLIPPSEPLLANLPSGREYHNPKPYQPPMLAADVIVRMRAPPDPSDAAFRDNEDDSGAEDDGQIDPVGVFPGTKTDYAASGSAYY
;
A
#
# COMPACT_ATOMS: atom_id res chain seq x y z
N MET A 1 3.16 -7.82 -5.48
CA MET A 1 2.18 -6.83 -5.97
C MET A 1 1.88 -5.85 -4.83
N PRO A 2 2.15 -4.53 -4.95
CA PRO A 2 1.99 -3.59 -3.83
C PRO A 2 0.54 -3.33 -3.40
N PHE A 3 0.33 -2.98 -2.13
CA PHE A 3 -1.02 -2.70 -1.58
C PHE A 3 -1.74 -1.54 -2.31
N PRO A 4 -3.04 -1.68 -2.64
CA PRO A 4 -3.85 -0.59 -3.22
C PRO A 4 -4.28 0.42 -2.14
N PHE A 5 -3.36 1.29 -1.71
CA PHE A 5 -3.70 2.35 -0.75
C PHE A 5 -4.83 3.25 -1.25
N LEU A 6 -5.76 3.60 -0.35
CA LEU A 6 -6.68 4.70 -0.57
C LEU A 6 -5.96 6.01 -0.20
N LEU A 7 -6.07 7.00 -1.07
CA LEU A 7 -5.56 8.34 -0.77
C LEU A 7 -6.57 9.09 0.10
N PRO A 8 -6.15 9.66 1.24
CA PRO A 8 -7.03 10.42 2.10
C PRO A 8 -7.51 11.70 1.39
N THR A 9 -8.60 12.27 1.90
CA THR A 9 -9.11 13.57 1.45
C THR A 9 -9.15 14.56 2.60
N ILE A 10 -8.96 15.83 2.30
CA ILE A 10 -8.87 16.91 3.28
C ILE A 10 -10.03 17.89 3.19
N SER A 11 -10.32 18.57 4.30
CA SER A 11 -11.21 19.74 4.33
C SER A 11 -10.49 21.01 3.88
N HIS A 12 -11.25 22.09 3.70
CA HIS A 12 -10.68 23.43 3.54
C HIS A 12 -10.05 23.93 4.84
N VAL A 13 -8.89 24.59 4.76
CA VAL A 13 -8.22 25.27 5.89
C VAL A 13 -7.49 26.48 5.33
N SER A 14 -7.64 27.64 5.99
CA SER A 14 -6.88 28.86 5.72
C SER A 14 -5.80 29.03 6.78
N PHE A 15 -4.52 28.82 6.41
CA PHE A 15 -3.42 28.96 7.36
C PHE A 15 -3.25 30.38 7.88
N SER A 16 -3.67 31.40 7.11
CA SER A 16 -3.68 32.79 7.56
C SER A 16 -4.58 33.05 8.77
N ASP A 17 -5.53 32.15 9.06
CA ASP A 17 -6.39 32.26 10.26
C ASP A 17 -5.70 31.72 11.52
N PHE A 18 -4.61 30.95 11.37
CA PHE A 18 -3.91 30.25 12.45
C PHE A 18 -2.48 30.72 12.63
N PHE A 19 -1.87 31.27 11.58
CA PHE A 19 -0.47 31.68 11.55
C PHE A 19 -0.33 33.07 10.95
N SER A 20 0.60 33.84 11.49
CA SER A 20 1.08 35.10 10.91
C SER A 20 2.60 35.07 10.83
N SER A 21 3.18 35.81 9.90
CA SER A 21 4.62 35.99 9.83
C SER A 21 4.95 37.47 9.70
N SER A 22 5.82 37.95 10.59
CA SER A 22 6.33 39.33 10.60
C SER A 22 7.35 39.56 9.49
N THR A 23 8.10 38.52 9.15
CA THR A 23 9.20 38.54 8.17
C THR A 23 8.73 38.14 6.77
N HIS A 24 7.80 37.19 6.68
CA HIS A 24 7.33 36.60 5.42
C HIS A 24 5.78 36.56 5.37
N PRO A 25 5.11 37.73 5.36
CA PRO A 25 3.65 37.83 5.51
C PRO A 25 2.85 37.04 4.46
N SER A 26 3.41 36.76 3.28
CA SER A 26 2.74 35.95 2.25
C SER A 26 2.81 34.44 2.47
N LEU A 27 3.67 33.95 3.37
CA LEU A 27 3.90 32.52 3.56
C LEU A 27 2.63 31.74 3.98
N PRO A 28 1.83 32.16 4.98
CA PRO A 28 0.60 31.44 5.34
C PRO A 28 -0.42 31.39 4.19
N LEU A 29 -0.54 32.47 3.41
CA LEU A 29 -1.43 32.50 2.26
C LEU A 29 -0.95 31.59 1.14
N ALA A 30 0.34 31.61 0.81
CA ALA A 30 0.92 30.73 -0.21
C ALA A 30 0.77 29.24 0.16
N ALA A 31 0.99 28.89 1.44
CA ALA A 31 0.73 27.56 1.95
C ALA A 31 -0.75 27.16 1.81
N THR A 32 -1.67 28.10 2.04
CA THR A 32 -3.13 27.89 1.89
C THR A 32 -3.48 27.59 0.44
N SER A 33 -2.99 28.40 -0.50
CA SER A 33 -3.21 28.23 -1.94
C SER A 33 -2.64 26.91 -2.46
N SER A 34 -1.46 26.51 -1.99
CA SER A 34 -0.89 25.21 -2.38
C SER A 34 -1.67 24.04 -1.77
N ARG A 35 -2.13 24.15 -0.52
CA ARG A 35 -3.00 23.15 0.12
C ARG A 35 -4.34 22.99 -0.60
N SER A 36 -4.94 24.06 -1.12
CA SER A 36 -6.19 23.95 -1.89
C SER A 36 -6.00 23.18 -3.19
N VAL A 37 -4.85 23.33 -3.87
CA VAL A 37 -4.51 22.52 -5.05
C VAL A 37 -4.43 21.02 -4.67
N VAL A 38 -3.79 20.69 -3.54
CA VAL A 38 -3.75 19.31 -3.02
C VAL A 38 -5.17 18.79 -2.73
N ARG A 39 -6.00 19.57 -2.03
CA ARG A 39 -7.40 19.23 -1.73
C ARG A 39 -8.16 18.88 -3.00
N ASP A 40 -8.11 19.75 -3.99
CA ASP A 40 -8.90 19.61 -5.23
C ASP A 40 -8.38 18.45 -6.09
N THR A 41 -7.06 18.24 -6.11
CA THR A 41 -6.45 17.11 -6.80
C THR A 41 -6.82 15.77 -6.15
N LEU A 42 -6.81 15.67 -4.82
CA LEU A 42 -7.25 14.47 -4.09
C LEU A 42 -8.76 14.22 -4.26
N LYS A 43 -9.60 15.26 -4.20
CA LYS A 43 -11.04 15.14 -4.48
C LYS A 43 -11.30 14.64 -5.91
N ARG A 44 -10.60 15.20 -6.90
CA ARG A 44 -10.71 14.78 -8.30
C ARG A 44 -10.27 13.32 -8.46
N GLN A 45 -9.13 12.96 -7.87
CA GLN A 45 -8.59 11.60 -7.88
C GLN A 45 -9.60 10.58 -7.35
N LYS A 46 -10.21 10.85 -6.18
CA LYS A 46 -11.20 9.97 -5.56
C LYS A 46 -12.46 9.79 -6.42
N ARG A 47 -12.89 10.84 -7.13
CA ARG A 47 -14.08 10.81 -8.00
C ARG A 47 -13.85 10.06 -9.32
N LEU A 48 -12.60 9.82 -9.70
CA LEU A 48 -12.30 9.10 -10.94
C LEU A 48 -12.68 7.61 -10.82
N PRO A 49 -13.16 6.99 -11.91
CA PRO A 49 -13.31 5.54 -11.99
C PRO A 49 -11.97 4.84 -11.66
N PRO A 50 -11.96 3.66 -11.02
CA PRO A 50 -10.73 2.96 -10.63
C PRO A 50 -9.73 2.77 -11.77
N GLN A 51 -10.21 2.61 -13.01
CA GLN A 51 -9.37 2.47 -14.21
C GLN A 51 -8.56 3.72 -14.56
N SER A 52 -9.08 4.90 -14.22
CA SER A 52 -8.47 6.20 -14.55
C SER A 52 -7.66 6.78 -13.40
N GLN A 53 -7.75 6.20 -12.19
CA GLN A 53 -7.02 6.70 -11.03
C GLN A 53 -5.50 6.59 -11.19
N ALA A 54 -5.00 5.55 -11.86
CA ALA A 54 -3.56 5.35 -12.01
C ALA A 54 -2.90 6.45 -12.86
N SER A 55 -3.57 6.96 -13.89
CA SER A 55 -3.01 7.97 -14.79
C SER A 55 -2.97 9.38 -14.20
N SER A 56 -3.74 9.63 -13.13
CA SER A 56 -3.79 10.91 -12.43
C SER A 56 -2.88 10.98 -11.19
N LEU A 57 -2.26 9.86 -10.78
CA LEU A 57 -1.27 9.84 -9.69
C LEU A 57 -0.10 10.81 -9.87
N PRO A 58 0.46 11.04 -11.09
CA PRO A 58 1.49 12.04 -11.29
C PRO A 58 1.06 13.47 -10.90
N ASN A 59 -0.23 13.80 -11.08
CA ASN A 59 -0.76 15.11 -10.68
C ASN A 59 -0.85 15.23 -9.16
N VAL A 60 -1.25 14.16 -8.46
CA VAL A 60 -1.23 14.10 -6.99
C VAL A 60 0.20 14.27 -6.48
N LEU A 61 1.16 13.56 -7.07
CA LEU A 61 2.57 13.65 -6.73
C LEU A 61 3.11 15.08 -6.90
N ALA A 62 2.80 15.73 -8.02
CA ALA A 62 3.22 17.11 -8.29
C ALA A 62 2.63 18.09 -7.26
N ALA A 63 1.33 18.02 -7.01
CA ALA A 63 0.66 18.89 -6.03
C ALA A 63 1.24 18.74 -4.62
N LEU A 64 1.52 17.51 -4.18
CA LEU A 64 2.15 17.26 -2.87
C LEU A 64 3.57 17.78 -2.80
N ASN A 65 4.38 17.57 -3.84
CA ASN A 65 5.76 18.07 -3.88
C ASN A 65 5.84 19.61 -3.92
N GLU A 66 4.81 20.27 -4.46
CA GLU A 66 4.69 21.72 -4.41
C GLU A 66 4.27 22.22 -3.02
N TYR A 67 3.35 21.51 -2.36
CA TYR A 67 2.80 21.90 -1.06
C TYR A 67 3.74 21.65 0.12
N ILE A 68 4.38 20.48 0.20
CA ILE A 68 5.19 20.06 1.34
C ILE A 68 6.28 21.08 1.71
N PRO A 69 7.02 21.70 0.77
CA PRO A 69 7.98 22.75 1.10
C PRO A 69 7.39 23.94 1.86
N TYR A 70 6.18 24.40 1.50
CA TYR A 70 5.49 25.49 2.22
C TYR A 70 5.07 25.05 3.61
N LEU A 71 4.58 23.82 3.75
CA LEU A 71 4.18 23.26 5.03
C LEU A 71 5.37 23.13 5.99
N LEU A 72 6.50 22.63 5.50
CA LEU A 72 7.75 22.53 6.29
C LEU A 72 8.36 23.90 6.59
N ALA A 73 8.12 24.91 5.75
CA ALA A 73 8.54 26.27 6.03
C ALA A 73 7.77 26.91 7.19
N LEU A 74 6.46 26.64 7.29
CA LEU A 74 5.68 27.04 8.47
C LEU A 74 6.19 26.37 9.75
N ASP A 75 6.51 25.06 9.68
CA ASP A 75 7.06 24.28 10.79
C ASP A 75 8.41 24.81 11.29
N ALA A 76 9.32 25.07 10.34
CA ALA A 76 10.62 25.65 10.63
C ALA A 76 10.49 27.04 11.26
N GLY A 77 9.59 27.88 10.73
CA GLY A 77 9.38 29.23 11.27
C GLY A 77 8.78 29.26 12.68
N LEU A 78 7.91 28.30 13.01
CA LEU A 78 7.39 28.13 14.38
C LEU A 78 8.46 27.63 15.35
N SER A 79 9.42 26.87 14.84
CA SER A 79 10.52 26.27 15.64
C SER A 79 11.74 27.18 15.75
N GLY A 80 11.74 28.35 15.10
CA GLY A 80 12.91 29.24 14.99
C GLY A 80 14.07 28.67 14.15
N ALA A 81 13.79 27.67 13.31
CA ALA A 81 14.78 27.09 12.42
C ALA A 81 14.94 27.94 11.15
N ARG A 82 16.17 28.01 10.63
CA ARG A 82 16.46 28.73 9.39
C ARG A 82 16.05 27.93 8.16
N ILE A 83 15.59 28.63 7.13
CA ILE A 83 15.21 28.05 5.85
C ILE A 83 16.05 28.71 4.77
N ALA A 84 16.87 27.93 4.07
CA ALA A 84 17.79 28.43 3.05
C ALA A 84 18.66 29.62 3.54
N GLU A 85 19.18 29.52 4.77
CA GLU A 85 19.93 30.58 5.49
C GLU A 85 19.12 31.82 5.87
N GLU A 86 17.82 31.88 5.56
CA GLU A 86 16.94 32.96 5.97
C GLU A 86 16.26 32.66 7.31
N GLU A 87 16.07 33.71 8.10
CA GLU A 87 15.29 33.66 9.34
C GLU A 87 13.82 33.93 9.02
N VAL A 88 13.01 32.89 9.16
CA VAL A 88 11.56 32.97 8.97
C VAL A 88 10.91 32.90 10.34
N ASP A 89 10.24 33.97 10.72
CA ASP A 89 9.52 34.08 12.00
C ASP A 89 8.02 33.88 11.76
N VAL A 90 7.46 32.80 12.32
CA VAL A 90 6.03 32.49 12.25
C VAL A 90 5.46 32.48 13.66
N ALA A 91 4.45 33.31 13.89
CA ALA A 91 3.71 33.37 15.13
C ALA A 91 2.37 32.61 15.01
N LEU A 92 2.08 31.80 16.02
CA LEU A 92 0.79 31.11 16.19
C LEU A 92 -0.27 32.12 16.66
N ILE A 93 -1.32 32.32 15.87
CA ILE A 93 -2.51 33.11 16.23
C ILE A 93 -3.42 32.28 17.14
N LYS A 94 -3.70 31.04 16.72
CA LYS A 94 -4.47 30.03 17.46
C LYS A 94 -4.08 28.64 16.97
N GLU A 95 -4.38 27.61 17.77
CA GLU A 95 -4.06 26.23 17.44
C GLU A 95 -4.70 25.80 16.10
N LEU A 96 -3.88 25.24 15.19
CA LEU A 96 -4.34 24.75 13.90
C LEU A 96 -5.34 23.61 14.07
N GLU A 97 -6.49 23.72 13.40
CA GLU A 97 -7.49 22.65 13.31
C GLU A 97 -7.58 22.16 11.85
N VAL A 98 -7.30 20.87 11.63
CA VAL A 98 -7.35 20.21 10.31
C VAL A 98 -8.30 19.03 10.35
N GLU A 99 -8.93 18.73 9.22
CA GLU A 99 -9.75 17.53 9.08
C GLU A 99 -9.25 16.63 7.95
N TRP A 100 -8.94 15.39 8.31
CA TRP A 100 -8.49 14.35 7.39
C TRP A 100 -9.43 13.15 7.44
N ARG A 101 -9.68 12.52 6.29
CA ARG A 101 -10.28 11.18 6.27
C ARG A 101 -9.17 10.13 6.42
N ALA A 102 -9.14 9.44 7.56
CA ALA A 102 -8.26 8.30 7.78
C ALA A 102 -8.58 7.15 6.80
N THR A 103 -7.55 6.42 6.34
CA THR A 103 -7.71 5.37 5.32
C THR A 103 -7.26 3.99 5.80
N LEU A 104 -6.51 3.92 6.90
CA LEU A 104 -6.08 2.65 7.49
C LEU A 104 -6.93 2.21 8.68
N THR A 105 -7.81 3.10 9.16
CA THR A 105 -8.82 2.76 10.18
C THR A 105 -9.96 1.97 9.52
N ALA A 106 -10.45 0.93 10.20
CA ALA A 106 -11.58 0.13 9.77
C ALA A 106 -12.83 1.00 9.59
N SER A 107 -13.44 0.92 8.41
CA SER A 107 -14.71 1.57 8.08
C SER A 107 -15.76 0.53 7.69
N ILE A 108 -17.03 0.90 7.84
CA ILE A 108 -18.14 0.03 7.41
C ILE A 108 -18.12 -0.04 5.87
N PRO A 109 -18.18 -1.23 5.26
CA PRO A 109 -18.25 -1.36 3.81
C PRO A 109 -19.41 -0.56 3.23
N GLY A 110 -19.14 0.24 2.19
CA GLY A 110 -20.14 1.09 1.53
C GLY A 110 -20.41 2.42 2.22
N ARG A 111 -19.82 2.70 3.38
CA ARG A 111 -19.89 4.01 4.04
C ARG A 111 -18.52 4.68 4.05
N GLU A 112 -18.47 5.96 3.68
CA GLU A 112 -17.23 6.72 3.79
C GLU A 112 -16.83 6.92 5.27
N PRO A 113 -15.54 6.76 5.61
CA PRO A 113 -15.08 7.07 6.95
C PRO A 113 -15.30 8.57 7.24
N PRO A 114 -15.77 8.91 8.46
CA PRO A 114 -15.92 10.31 8.85
C PRO A 114 -14.55 10.99 8.87
N ARG A 115 -14.55 12.31 8.59
CA ARG A 115 -13.36 13.13 8.81
C ARG A 115 -13.05 13.18 10.30
N ILE A 116 -11.77 13.06 10.65
CA ILE A 116 -11.28 13.20 12.01
C ILE A 116 -10.78 14.64 12.15
N LYS A 117 -11.33 15.38 13.12
CA LYS A 117 -10.84 16.69 13.52
C LYS A 117 -9.59 16.52 14.37
N LEU A 118 -8.50 17.13 13.94
CA LEU A 118 -7.20 17.00 14.57
C LEU A 118 -6.58 18.37 14.76
N ARG A 119 -5.68 18.47 15.73
CA ARG A 119 -4.99 19.71 16.07
C ARG A 119 -3.49 19.52 15.97
N SER A 120 -2.79 20.61 15.63
CA SER A 120 -1.34 20.69 15.35
C SER A 120 -0.97 20.69 13.86
N LEU A 121 0.07 21.45 13.54
CA LEU A 121 0.76 21.45 12.26
C LEU A 121 1.47 20.11 11.99
N ASP A 122 1.97 19.44 13.04
CA ASP A 122 2.60 18.13 12.91
C ASP A 122 1.65 17.12 12.25
N VAL A 123 0.39 17.11 12.67
CA VAL A 123 -0.62 16.20 12.10
C VAL A 123 -0.75 16.40 10.59
N GLU A 124 -0.81 17.66 10.15
CA GLU A 124 -0.86 18.00 8.73
C GLU A 124 0.38 17.49 7.99
N ILE A 125 1.58 17.60 8.59
CA ILE A 125 2.84 17.07 8.05
C ILE A 125 2.79 15.53 7.95
N PHE A 126 2.37 14.84 9.01
CA PHE A 126 2.25 13.38 9.04
C PHE A 126 1.32 12.88 7.93
N PHE A 127 0.16 13.49 7.77
CA PHE A 127 -0.79 13.10 6.75
C PHE A 127 -0.33 13.48 5.33
N ALA A 128 0.23 14.67 5.12
CA ALA A 128 0.73 15.08 3.81
C ALA A 128 1.87 14.16 3.32
N LEU A 129 2.85 13.87 4.18
CA LEU A 129 3.96 12.97 3.86
C LEU A 129 3.51 11.50 3.74
N SER A 130 2.58 11.04 4.57
CA SER A 130 2.01 9.68 4.40
C SER A 130 1.25 9.56 3.08
N THR A 131 0.51 10.60 2.68
CA THR A 131 -0.17 10.65 1.37
C THR A 131 0.83 10.64 0.22
N LEU A 132 1.97 11.33 0.35
CA LEU A 132 3.06 11.28 -0.61
C LEU A 132 3.62 9.85 -0.71
N ALA A 133 3.87 9.19 0.42
CA ALA A 133 4.36 7.81 0.44
C ALA A 133 3.34 6.83 -0.19
N TYR A 134 2.05 6.95 0.12
CA TYR A 134 0.99 6.16 -0.53
C TYR A 134 0.94 6.40 -2.04
N THR A 135 1.08 7.65 -2.49
CA THR A 135 1.14 7.99 -3.91
C THR A 135 2.33 7.31 -4.60
N ASN A 136 3.49 7.28 -3.95
CA ASN A 136 4.66 6.54 -4.45
C ASN A 136 4.39 5.02 -4.53
N SER A 137 3.82 4.40 -3.51
CA SER A 137 3.45 2.98 -3.55
C SER A 137 2.43 2.67 -4.67
N LEU A 138 1.47 3.56 -4.92
CA LEU A 138 0.51 3.44 -6.01
C LEU A 138 1.15 3.64 -7.40
N LEU A 139 2.15 4.52 -7.53
CA LEU A 139 2.94 4.64 -8.76
C LEU A 139 3.79 3.40 -9.00
N ALA A 140 4.40 2.83 -7.96
CA ALA A 140 5.13 1.57 -8.07
C ALA A 140 4.21 0.45 -8.56
N ARG A 141 3.02 0.38 -8.00
CA ARG A 141 1.96 -0.52 -8.42
C ARG A 141 1.58 -0.31 -9.88
N SER A 142 1.32 0.92 -10.34
CA SER A 142 0.95 1.17 -11.74
C SER A 142 2.03 0.73 -12.72
N HIS A 143 3.31 0.93 -12.39
CA HIS A 143 4.43 0.43 -13.19
C HIS A 143 4.50 -1.10 -13.24
N LEU A 144 4.24 -1.78 -12.12
CA LEU A 144 4.26 -3.25 -12.08
C LEU A 144 3.06 -3.90 -12.77
N HIS A 145 1.97 -3.18 -12.99
CA HIS A 145 0.75 -3.70 -13.62
C HIS A 145 1.02 -4.36 -14.99
N ILE A 146 1.97 -3.80 -15.75
CA ILE A 146 2.35 -4.33 -17.07
C ILE A 146 2.91 -5.75 -17.01
N LEU A 147 3.43 -6.17 -15.85
CA LEU A 147 3.98 -7.52 -15.67
C LEU A 147 2.89 -8.58 -15.52
N TYR A 148 1.64 -8.15 -15.31
CA TYR A 148 0.53 -9.02 -14.95
C TYR A 148 -0.66 -8.93 -15.90
N ASN A 149 -0.77 -7.88 -16.71
CA ASN A 149 -1.92 -7.63 -17.59
C ASN A 149 -2.01 -8.56 -18.82
N GLY A 150 -1.14 -9.57 -18.92
CA GLY A 150 -1.16 -10.60 -19.97
C GLY A 150 -0.66 -10.14 -21.34
N THR A 151 -0.17 -8.91 -21.48
CA THR A 151 0.49 -8.46 -22.71
C THR A 151 1.93 -8.95 -22.72
N VAL A 152 2.43 -9.32 -23.91
CA VAL A 152 3.84 -9.69 -24.07
C VAL A 152 4.69 -8.44 -23.90
N THR A 153 5.33 -8.29 -22.75
CA THR A 153 6.26 -7.18 -22.47
C THR A 153 7.67 -7.52 -22.91
N THR A 154 8.37 -6.58 -23.53
CA THR A 154 9.79 -6.77 -23.86
C THR A 154 10.65 -6.79 -22.59
N THR A 155 11.84 -7.39 -22.67
CA THR A 155 12.82 -7.40 -21.55
C THR A 155 13.18 -5.98 -21.09
N GLU A 156 13.26 -5.03 -22.03
CA GLU A 156 13.52 -3.62 -21.73
C GLU A 156 12.37 -2.97 -20.96
N GLN A 157 11.13 -3.14 -21.44
CA GLN A 157 9.94 -2.63 -20.76
C GLN A 157 9.80 -3.20 -19.34
N ARG A 158 10.07 -4.50 -19.18
CA ARG A 158 10.12 -5.16 -17.87
C ARG A 158 11.18 -4.53 -16.96
N GLY A 159 12.39 -4.31 -17.48
CA GLY A 159 13.49 -3.68 -16.75
C GLY A 159 13.14 -2.27 -16.28
N ILE A 160 12.52 -1.46 -17.15
CA ILE A 160 12.08 -0.09 -16.83
C ILE A 160 10.99 -0.12 -15.75
N ALA A 161 9.95 -0.95 -15.90
CA ALA A 161 8.88 -1.07 -14.92
C ALA A 161 9.38 -1.47 -13.53
N ILE A 162 10.24 -2.48 -13.46
CA ILE A 162 10.84 -2.95 -12.21
C ILE A 162 11.69 -1.86 -11.56
N SER A 163 12.54 -1.19 -12.35
CA SER A 163 13.44 -0.15 -11.83
C SER A 163 12.66 1.08 -11.33
N SER A 164 11.63 1.51 -12.07
CA SER A 164 10.75 2.61 -11.67
C SER A 164 9.95 2.27 -10.41
N ALA A 165 9.37 1.07 -10.35
CA ALA A 165 8.64 0.64 -9.16
C ALA A 165 9.52 0.54 -7.91
N MET A 166 10.74 0.02 -8.07
CA MET A 166 11.72 -0.04 -7.00
C MET A 166 12.10 1.36 -6.48
N LYS A 167 12.32 2.33 -7.38
CA LYS A 167 12.57 3.72 -7.00
C LYS A 167 11.45 4.27 -6.13
N TYR A 168 10.20 4.13 -6.57
CA TYR A 168 9.06 4.66 -5.83
C TYR A 168 8.84 3.98 -4.47
N LEU A 169 9.04 2.66 -4.35
CA LEU A 169 8.91 1.99 -3.06
C LEU A 169 10.02 2.36 -2.07
N LEU A 170 11.25 2.55 -2.54
CA LEU A 170 12.34 3.03 -1.70
C LEU A 170 12.11 4.48 -1.25
N GLU A 171 11.50 5.31 -2.09
CA GLU A 171 11.07 6.66 -1.71
C GLU A 171 9.95 6.62 -0.66
N ALA A 172 8.93 5.77 -0.84
CA ALA A 172 7.88 5.59 0.16
C ALA A 172 8.45 5.09 1.50
N HIS A 173 9.41 4.15 1.47
CA HIS A 173 10.13 3.67 2.65
C HIS A 173 10.90 4.78 3.36
N SER A 174 11.64 5.61 2.62
CA SER A 174 12.43 6.70 3.22
C SER A 174 11.53 7.72 3.91
N ILE A 175 10.39 8.08 3.29
CA ILE A 175 9.39 8.99 3.85
C ILE A 175 8.79 8.40 5.14
N HIS A 176 8.34 7.14 5.13
CA HIS A 176 7.80 6.52 6.34
C HIS A 176 8.84 6.43 7.46
N SER A 177 10.11 6.12 7.13
CA SER A 177 11.20 6.06 8.11
C SER A 177 11.51 7.44 8.73
N TYR A 178 11.42 8.50 7.91
CA TYR A 178 11.50 9.88 8.41
C TYR A 178 10.35 10.19 9.38
N LEU A 179 9.11 9.81 9.03
CA LEU A 179 7.96 9.98 9.90
C LEU A 179 8.07 9.18 11.20
N VAL A 180 8.62 7.97 11.19
CA VAL A 180 8.90 7.19 12.42
C VAL A 180 9.84 7.95 13.34
N THR A 181 10.91 8.55 12.77
CA THR A 181 11.89 9.32 13.54
C THR A 181 11.25 10.57 14.14
N ARG A 182 10.41 11.27 13.38
CA ARG A 182 9.65 12.44 13.85
C ARG A 182 8.63 12.04 14.93
N ALA A 183 7.91 10.93 14.75
CA ALA A 183 6.92 10.44 15.72
C ALA A 183 7.58 10.04 17.05
N ALA A 184 8.82 9.56 17.04
CA ALA A 184 9.56 9.23 18.25
C ALA A 184 9.85 10.45 19.16
N GLN A 185 9.80 11.66 18.59
CA GLN A 185 9.97 12.91 19.34
C GLN A 185 8.64 13.37 19.98
N TRP A 186 7.52 12.75 19.61
CA TRP A 186 6.20 13.16 20.08
C TRP A 186 5.85 12.45 21.39
N THR A 187 5.59 13.21 22.44
CA THR A 187 5.24 12.67 23.77
C THR A 187 3.74 12.43 23.94
N ALA A 188 2.92 13.00 23.07
CA ALA A 188 1.47 12.84 23.12
C ALA A 188 1.02 11.54 22.44
N ALA A 189 -0.03 10.91 22.96
CA ALA A 189 -0.64 9.76 22.31
C ALA A 189 -1.20 10.17 20.93
N PRO A 190 -1.00 9.35 19.88
CA PRO A 190 -1.46 9.70 18.54
C PRO A 190 -3.00 9.71 18.50
N ALA A 191 -3.56 10.75 17.89
CA ALA A 191 -5.00 10.94 17.80
C ALA A 191 -5.69 9.93 16.85
N THR A 192 -4.94 9.25 15.99
CA THR A 192 -5.42 8.18 15.11
C THR A 192 -4.32 7.15 14.83
N VAL A 193 -4.71 5.94 14.46
CA VAL A 193 -3.77 4.86 14.12
C VAL A 193 -2.90 5.22 12.91
N ASP A 194 -3.45 5.94 11.94
CA ASP A 194 -2.78 6.32 10.68
C ASP A 194 -1.47 7.11 10.91
N ILE A 195 -1.36 7.85 12.01
CA ILE A 195 -0.18 8.65 12.37
C ILE A 195 0.59 8.07 13.56
N SER A 196 0.18 6.91 14.08
CA SER A 196 0.87 6.27 15.19
C SER A 196 2.26 5.78 14.79
N GLN A 197 3.24 5.88 15.69
CA GLN A 197 4.60 5.42 15.43
C GLN A 197 4.65 3.94 15.02
N ALA A 198 3.79 3.11 15.64
CA ALA A 198 3.68 1.69 15.32
C ALA A 198 3.21 1.46 13.87
N MET A 199 2.18 2.18 13.42
CA MET A 199 1.69 2.11 12.04
C MET A 199 2.72 2.64 11.04
N LEU A 200 3.37 3.76 11.32
CA LEU A 200 4.41 4.33 10.46
C LEU A 200 5.59 3.36 10.30
N ASN A 201 5.98 2.68 11.38
CA ASN A 201 7.02 1.66 11.34
C ASN A 201 6.58 0.40 10.57
N ALA A 202 5.30 0.03 10.69
CA ALA A 202 4.71 -1.05 9.91
C ALA A 202 4.73 -0.72 8.41
N LEU A 203 4.34 0.50 8.04
CA LEU A 203 4.37 1.00 6.66
C LEU A 203 5.79 1.09 6.09
N ALA A 204 6.77 1.56 6.88
CA ALA A 204 8.18 1.56 6.47
C ALA A 204 8.71 0.13 6.23
N SER A 205 8.37 -0.81 7.11
CA SER A 205 8.75 -2.22 6.95
C SER A 205 8.05 -2.88 5.76
N LEU A 206 6.79 -2.52 5.50
CA LEU A 206 5.99 -3.02 4.38
C LEU A 206 6.59 -2.61 3.03
N THR A 207 6.85 -1.32 2.83
CA THR A 207 7.41 -0.83 1.56
C THR A 207 8.80 -1.38 1.30
N LEU A 208 9.59 -1.63 2.35
CA LEU A 208 10.87 -2.33 2.22
C LEU A 208 10.70 -3.81 1.85
N ALA A 209 9.70 -4.50 2.43
CA ALA A 209 9.37 -5.87 2.04
C ALA A 209 9.00 -5.97 0.55
N GLU A 210 8.13 -5.07 0.08
CA GLU A 210 7.71 -4.99 -1.33
C GLU A 210 8.90 -4.68 -2.24
N ALA A 211 9.74 -3.70 -1.87
CA ALA A 211 10.94 -3.32 -2.63
C ALA A 211 11.94 -4.48 -2.72
N THR A 212 12.16 -5.22 -1.62
CA THR A 212 13.05 -6.40 -1.59
C THR A 212 12.47 -7.52 -2.44
N LEU A 213 11.15 -7.74 -2.42
CA LEU A 213 10.55 -8.82 -3.21
C LEU A 213 10.65 -8.56 -4.72
N ILE A 214 10.55 -7.30 -5.16
CA ILE A 214 10.63 -6.96 -6.59
C ILE A 214 12.02 -7.25 -7.20
N THR A 215 13.09 -7.33 -6.40
CA THR A 215 14.43 -7.64 -6.93
C THR A 215 14.49 -9.00 -7.61
N VAL A 216 13.68 -9.96 -7.15
CA VAL A 216 13.65 -11.32 -7.72
C VAL A 216 12.85 -11.36 -9.02
N TYR A 217 11.92 -10.42 -9.23
CA TYR A 217 11.09 -10.39 -10.44
C TYR A 217 11.92 -10.15 -11.70
N LYS A 218 13.07 -9.47 -11.60
CA LYS A 218 13.89 -9.16 -12.77
C LYS A 218 14.26 -10.40 -13.59
N ASP A 219 14.64 -11.47 -12.90
CA ASP A 219 15.21 -12.67 -13.51
C ASP A 219 14.41 -13.95 -13.17
N ASP A 220 13.23 -13.84 -12.56
CA ASP A 220 12.33 -14.96 -12.31
C ASP A 220 11.45 -15.23 -13.55
N PRO A 221 11.68 -16.32 -14.29
CA PRO A 221 11.01 -16.58 -15.56
C PRO A 221 9.67 -17.32 -15.37
N TYR A 222 9.41 -17.90 -14.20
CA TYR A 222 8.26 -18.78 -14.01
C TYR A 222 6.91 -18.06 -13.97
N PRO A 223 6.77 -16.86 -13.38
CA PRO A 223 5.57 -16.04 -13.53
C PRO A 223 5.15 -15.84 -14.99
N ALA A 224 6.11 -15.50 -15.86
CA ALA A 224 5.87 -15.31 -17.28
C ALA A 224 5.45 -16.63 -17.96
N ALA A 225 6.13 -17.73 -17.64
CA ALA A 225 5.79 -19.05 -18.18
C ALA A 225 4.35 -19.49 -17.83
N VAL A 226 3.90 -19.25 -16.59
CA VAL A 226 2.51 -19.52 -16.17
C VAL A 226 1.52 -18.59 -16.87
N ALA A 227 1.89 -17.33 -17.09
CA ALA A 227 1.04 -16.38 -17.81
C ALA A 227 0.91 -16.76 -19.30
N GLU A 228 1.99 -17.24 -19.93
CA GLU A 228 1.99 -17.69 -21.32
C GLU A 228 1.20 -18.97 -21.55
N ASP A 229 1.21 -19.94 -20.62
CA ASP A 229 0.36 -21.15 -20.68
C ASP A 229 -1.14 -20.79 -20.78
N ARG A 230 -1.52 -19.59 -20.33
CA ARG A 230 -2.89 -19.07 -20.41
C ARG A 230 -3.19 -18.30 -21.69
N ASN A 231 -2.17 -17.94 -22.48
CA ASN A 231 -2.37 -17.20 -23.71
C ASN A 231 -2.51 -18.21 -24.87
N PRO A 232 -3.72 -18.44 -25.41
CA PRO A 232 -3.91 -19.39 -26.51
C PRO A 232 -3.16 -19.00 -27.80
N ASN A 233 -2.69 -17.75 -27.88
CA ASN A 233 -1.91 -17.23 -28.99
C ASN A 233 -0.39 -17.33 -28.77
N SER A 234 0.08 -17.66 -27.56
CA SER A 234 1.51 -17.83 -27.28
C SER A 234 1.94 -19.28 -27.55
N LYS A 235 2.95 -19.47 -28.40
CA LYS A 235 3.57 -20.77 -28.69
C LYS A 235 5.03 -20.86 -28.19
N ASP A 236 5.56 -19.81 -27.57
CA ASP A 236 6.97 -19.71 -27.21
C ASP A 236 7.37 -20.69 -26.09
N TRP A 237 6.44 -20.96 -25.16
CA TRP A 237 6.59 -22.01 -24.13
C TRP A 237 6.86 -23.41 -24.71
N MET A 238 6.51 -23.66 -25.98
CA MET A 238 6.74 -24.95 -26.63
C MET A 238 8.22 -25.21 -26.98
N PHE A 239 9.07 -24.17 -26.98
CA PHE A 239 10.43 -24.27 -27.52
C PHE A 239 11.54 -24.01 -26.49
N LYS A 240 11.24 -23.43 -25.30
CA LYS A 240 12.24 -23.20 -24.25
C LYS A 240 11.66 -23.40 -22.85
N ASN A 241 12.31 -24.27 -22.06
CA ASN A 241 12.04 -24.35 -20.64
C ASN A 241 12.55 -23.06 -19.95
N PRO A 242 11.82 -22.52 -18.97
CA PRO A 242 12.34 -21.47 -18.09
C PRO A 242 13.56 -21.99 -17.33
N GLU A 243 14.69 -21.28 -17.42
CA GLU A 243 15.95 -21.63 -16.75
C GLU A 243 16.40 -20.53 -15.79
N ILE A 244 16.81 -20.92 -14.58
CA ILE A 244 17.47 -20.04 -13.60
C ILE A 244 18.86 -20.63 -13.29
N PRO A 245 19.94 -19.84 -13.37
CA PRO A 245 21.25 -20.28 -12.89
C PRO A 245 21.24 -20.66 -11.41
N LYS A 246 21.84 -21.79 -11.05
CA LYS A 246 21.89 -22.32 -9.67
C LYS A 246 22.27 -21.28 -8.60
N VAL A 247 23.34 -20.52 -8.84
CA VAL A 247 23.82 -19.47 -7.91
C VAL A 247 22.75 -18.40 -7.64
N ARG A 248 21.89 -18.13 -8.63
CA ARG A 248 20.80 -17.15 -8.50
C ARG A 248 19.61 -17.71 -7.73
N ALA A 249 19.29 -18.99 -7.86
CA ALA A 249 18.17 -19.62 -7.14
C ALA A 249 18.35 -19.48 -5.62
N HIS A 250 19.49 -19.91 -5.08
CA HIS A 250 19.76 -19.77 -3.65
C HIS A 250 19.79 -18.30 -3.18
N LEU A 251 20.36 -17.39 -3.99
CA LEU A 251 20.34 -15.96 -3.69
C LEU A 251 18.90 -15.41 -3.60
N TYR A 252 18.05 -15.71 -4.60
CA TYR A 252 16.66 -15.26 -4.60
C TYR A 252 15.87 -15.83 -3.44
N ALA A 253 16.13 -17.08 -3.03
CA ALA A 253 15.54 -17.62 -1.80
C ALA A 253 15.84 -16.73 -0.59
N ARG A 254 17.11 -16.33 -0.41
CA ARG A 254 17.52 -15.46 0.70
C ARG A 254 16.95 -14.03 0.59
N LEU A 255 16.79 -13.49 -0.60
CA LEU A 255 16.13 -12.18 -0.78
C LEU A 255 14.63 -12.26 -0.43
N CYS A 256 13.94 -13.32 -0.87
CA CYS A 256 12.55 -13.57 -0.50
C CYS A 256 12.38 -13.75 1.02
N LEU A 257 13.33 -14.39 1.70
CA LEU A 257 13.32 -14.51 3.16
C LEU A 257 13.52 -13.16 3.86
N ALA A 258 14.42 -12.29 3.35
CA ALA A 258 14.54 -10.92 3.86
C ALA A 258 13.24 -10.12 3.68
N ALA A 259 12.57 -10.25 2.53
CA ALA A 259 11.25 -9.65 2.32
C ALA A 259 10.21 -10.18 3.31
N ALA A 260 10.21 -11.49 3.61
CA ALA A 260 9.33 -12.08 4.61
C ALA A 260 9.63 -11.58 6.04
N GLU A 261 10.90 -11.40 6.40
CA GLU A 261 11.32 -10.82 7.68
C GLU A 261 10.82 -9.38 7.83
N HIS A 262 10.97 -8.55 6.79
CA HIS A 262 10.43 -7.19 6.75
C HIS A 262 8.89 -7.18 6.88
N ALA A 263 8.19 -8.05 6.16
CA ALA A 263 6.73 -8.19 6.29
C ALA A 263 6.31 -8.70 7.68
N THR A 264 7.13 -9.52 8.33
CA THR A 264 6.92 -9.96 9.73
C THR A 264 7.04 -8.79 10.70
N ARG A 265 8.03 -7.89 10.50
CA ARG A 265 8.14 -6.65 11.29
C ARG A 265 6.94 -5.74 11.05
N ALA A 266 6.47 -5.64 9.80
CA ALA A 266 5.26 -4.90 9.49
C ALA A 266 4.05 -5.45 10.26
N GLN A 267 3.84 -6.77 10.23
CA GLN A 267 2.75 -7.45 10.94
C GLN A 267 2.84 -7.23 12.46
N ALA A 268 4.05 -7.29 13.03
CA ALA A 268 4.27 -7.04 14.46
C ALA A 268 3.90 -5.59 14.84
N GLY A 269 4.18 -4.61 13.96
CA GLY A 269 3.81 -3.21 14.17
C GLY A 269 2.29 -2.95 14.18
N LEU A 270 1.48 -3.89 13.68
CA LEU A 270 0.02 -3.83 13.78
C LEU A 270 -0.52 -4.39 15.12
N GLY A 271 0.28 -5.22 15.80
CA GLY A 271 -0.08 -5.93 17.02
C GLY A 271 -0.22 -4.99 18.22
N GLY A 272 -1.36 -4.33 18.35
CA GLY A 272 -1.67 -3.41 19.45
C GLY A 272 -2.63 -2.29 19.06
N ALA A 273 -2.85 -2.05 17.77
CA ALA A 273 -3.80 -1.05 17.30
C ALA A 273 -5.18 -1.67 17.06
N ASN A 274 -6.17 -1.19 17.81
CA ASN A 274 -7.57 -1.55 17.60
C ASN A 274 -8.11 -0.86 16.33
N LYS A 275 -9.02 -1.52 15.61
CA LYS A 275 -9.74 -0.97 14.44
C LYS A 275 -8.86 -0.64 13.22
N ILE A 276 -7.86 -1.47 12.91
CA ILE A 276 -7.16 -1.40 11.62
C ILE A 276 -8.01 -2.06 10.53
N ASN A 277 -7.94 -1.55 9.31
CA ASN A 277 -8.56 -2.16 8.13
C ASN A 277 -8.11 -3.63 7.96
N GLU A 278 -9.07 -4.56 7.95
CA GLU A 278 -8.82 -6.01 7.85
C GLU A 278 -8.15 -6.41 6.54
N ASP A 279 -8.48 -5.77 5.41
CA ASP A 279 -7.85 -6.04 4.12
C ASP A 279 -6.36 -5.71 4.14
N PHE A 280 -5.98 -4.65 4.88
CA PHE A 280 -4.58 -4.27 5.06
C PHE A 280 -3.82 -5.28 5.93
N VAL A 281 -4.43 -5.73 7.03
CA VAL A 281 -3.86 -6.77 7.90
C VAL A 281 -3.68 -8.08 7.12
N GLN A 282 -4.69 -8.48 6.37
CA GLN A 282 -4.69 -9.70 5.55
C GLN A 282 -3.63 -9.61 4.45
N TYR A 283 -3.51 -8.46 3.78
CA TYR A 283 -2.49 -8.22 2.77
C TYR A 283 -1.07 -8.43 3.31
N ILE A 284 -0.77 -7.89 4.50
CA ILE A 284 0.57 -8.04 5.11
C ILE A 284 0.86 -9.50 5.45
N ASP A 285 -0.12 -10.25 5.97
CA ASP A 285 0.05 -11.69 6.23
C ASP A 285 0.24 -12.48 4.92
N ASP A 286 -0.52 -12.17 3.89
CA ASP A 286 -0.39 -12.79 2.57
C ASP A 286 0.96 -12.45 1.92
N LEU A 287 1.45 -11.22 2.04
CA LEU A 287 2.77 -10.82 1.54
C LEU A 287 3.88 -11.62 2.26
N ARG A 288 3.81 -11.71 3.60
CA ARG A 288 4.75 -12.48 4.42
C ARG A 288 4.79 -13.95 3.99
N ARG A 289 3.62 -14.58 3.83
CA ARG A 289 3.50 -15.97 3.41
C ARG A 289 3.94 -16.19 1.97
N THR A 290 3.59 -15.29 1.06
CA THR A 290 3.97 -15.35 -0.36
C THR A 290 5.47 -15.21 -0.53
N ALA A 291 6.11 -14.30 0.22
CA ALA A 291 7.56 -14.15 0.22
C ALA A 291 8.26 -15.45 0.70
N LYS A 292 7.79 -16.07 1.80
CA LYS A 292 8.31 -17.38 2.22
C LYS A 292 8.04 -18.50 1.22
N GLY A 293 6.85 -18.52 0.60
CA GLY A 293 6.49 -19.47 -0.45
C GLY A 293 7.45 -19.38 -1.64
N LYS A 294 7.74 -18.16 -2.11
CA LYS A 294 8.74 -17.89 -3.14
C LYS A 294 10.14 -18.35 -2.73
N ALA A 295 10.53 -18.13 -1.48
CA ALA A 295 11.82 -18.63 -0.99
C ALA A 295 11.92 -20.15 -1.05
N CYS A 296 10.88 -20.85 -0.60
CA CYS A 296 10.79 -22.31 -0.68
C CYS A 296 10.81 -22.79 -2.14
N ARG A 297 10.11 -22.11 -3.06
CA ARG A 297 10.19 -22.40 -4.50
C ARG A 297 11.64 -22.34 -5.01
N PHE A 298 12.35 -21.25 -4.70
CA PHE A 298 13.73 -21.08 -5.14
C PHE A 298 14.70 -22.10 -4.52
N LEU A 299 14.50 -22.51 -3.26
CA LEU A 299 15.23 -23.64 -2.65
C LEU A 299 14.90 -24.98 -3.32
N GLY A 300 13.64 -25.16 -3.71
CA GLY A 300 13.22 -26.32 -4.50
C GLY A 300 13.91 -26.38 -5.86
N ILE A 301 14.01 -25.23 -6.55
CA ILE A 301 14.74 -25.10 -7.82
C ILE A 301 16.24 -25.39 -7.61
N ASP A 302 16.87 -24.84 -6.57
CA ASP A 302 18.28 -25.13 -6.26
C ASP A 302 18.53 -26.63 -5.97
N SER A 303 17.58 -27.28 -5.30
CA SER A 303 17.61 -28.72 -5.02
C SER A 303 17.49 -29.54 -6.31
N GLU A 304 16.54 -29.19 -7.18
CA GLU A 304 16.34 -29.86 -8.47
C GLU A 304 17.54 -29.68 -9.41
N LEU A 305 18.09 -28.47 -9.51
CA LEU A 305 19.34 -28.19 -10.23
C LEU A 305 20.55 -28.94 -9.66
N SER A 306 20.45 -29.42 -8.42
CA SER A 306 21.45 -30.29 -7.78
C SER A 306 21.18 -31.78 -7.98
N GLY A 307 20.21 -32.14 -8.81
CA GLY A 307 19.80 -33.53 -9.06
C GLY A 307 18.95 -34.13 -7.94
N LYS A 308 18.46 -33.33 -6.98
CA LYS A 308 17.63 -33.79 -5.86
C LYS A 308 16.15 -33.46 -6.08
N THR A 309 15.57 -33.98 -7.15
CA THR A 309 14.16 -33.71 -7.52
C THR A 309 13.17 -34.08 -6.40
N GLY A 310 13.41 -35.15 -5.64
CA GLY A 310 12.55 -35.52 -4.50
C GLY A 310 12.50 -34.44 -3.42
N GLU A 311 13.66 -33.88 -3.05
CA GLU A 311 13.77 -32.75 -2.13
C GLU A 311 13.14 -31.48 -2.72
N GLY A 312 13.33 -31.24 -4.03
CA GLY A 312 12.68 -30.15 -4.76
C GLY A 312 11.15 -30.18 -4.65
N ILE A 313 10.52 -31.35 -4.83
CA ILE A 313 9.07 -31.53 -4.67
C ILE A 313 8.64 -31.26 -3.22
N ALA A 314 9.42 -31.73 -2.24
CA ALA A 314 9.12 -31.48 -0.82
C ALA A 314 9.12 -29.99 -0.48
N TRP A 315 10.06 -29.21 -1.04
CA TRP A 315 10.07 -27.75 -0.93
C TRP A 315 8.82 -27.10 -1.51
N LEU A 316 8.36 -27.53 -2.70
CA LEU A 316 7.14 -26.99 -3.30
C LEU A 316 5.89 -27.28 -2.46
N ARG A 317 5.80 -28.49 -1.89
CA ARG A 317 4.71 -28.86 -0.96
C ARG A 317 4.75 -28.02 0.32
N GLY A 318 5.95 -27.82 0.88
CA GLY A 318 6.15 -26.93 2.01
C GLY A 318 5.74 -25.48 1.70
N ALA A 319 6.10 -24.97 0.52
CA ALA A 319 5.71 -23.64 0.05
C ALA A 319 4.19 -23.46 0.00
N LYS A 320 3.46 -24.45 -0.54
CA LYS A 320 1.98 -24.45 -0.57
C LYS A 320 1.39 -24.43 0.84
N LYS A 321 1.94 -25.22 1.77
CA LYS A 321 1.51 -25.25 3.18
C LYS A 321 1.72 -23.90 3.87
N GLU A 322 2.87 -23.26 3.70
CA GLU A 322 3.16 -21.93 4.29
C GLU A 322 2.18 -20.86 3.79
N MET A 323 1.84 -20.90 2.50
CA MET A 323 0.83 -20.02 1.89
C MET A 323 -0.62 -20.39 2.25
N GLY A 324 -0.84 -21.46 3.02
CA GLY A 324 -2.17 -21.89 3.44
C GLY A 324 -2.98 -22.55 2.33
N PHE A 325 -2.33 -23.02 1.26
CA PHE A 325 -2.97 -23.88 0.28
C PHE A 325 -3.07 -25.31 0.80
N VAL A 326 -4.17 -25.99 0.49
CA VAL A 326 -4.35 -27.40 0.82
C VAL A 326 -3.41 -28.24 -0.03
N VAL A 327 -2.46 -28.92 0.60
CA VAL A 327 -1.53 -29.85 -0.06
C VAL A 327 -2.17 -31.23 -0.11
N ALA A 328 -2.04 -31.93 -1.24
CA ALA A 328 -2.50 -33.31 -1.35
C ALA A 328 -1.54 -34.23 -0.58
N SER A 329 -1.77 -34.41 0.73
CA SER A 329 -1.16 -35.49 1.49
C SER A 329 -1.79 -36.82 1.08
N ALA A 330 -0.97 -37.84 0.87
CA ALA A 330 -1.41 -39.21 0.66
C ALA A 330 -2.09 -39.72 1.94
N GLY A 331 -3.41 -39.57 2.05
CA GLY A 331 -4.19 -40.16 3.15
C GLY A 331 -5.49 -39.46 3.55
N GLU A 332 -5.68 -38.15 3.29
CA GLU A 332 -6.83 -37.43 3.85
C GLU A 332 -8.05 -37.28 2.93
N ASP A 333 -9.23 -37.24 3.54
CA ASP A 333 -10.56 -37.37 2.97
C ASP A 333 -10.87 -36.50 1.74
N LYS A 334 -11.44 -37.14 0.72
CA LYS A 334 -11.78 -36.53 -0.58
C LYS A 334 -12.92 -35.50 -0.53
N LYS A 335 -13.72 -35.44 0.56
CA LYS A 335 -14.95 -34.60 0.61
C LYS A 335 -14.71 -33.11 0.89
N PHE A 336 -13.73 -32.74 1.74
CA PHE A 336 -13.42 -31.33 2.02
C PHE A 336 -12.56 -30.66 0.93
N LYS A 337 -11.88 -31.46 0.09
CA LYS A 337 -10.96 -31.00 -0.97
C LYS A 337 -11.67 -30.26 -2.11
N GLY A 338 -12.90 -30.64 -2.45
CA GLY A 338 -13.65 -30.03 -3.56
C GLY A 338 -14.03 -28.57 -3.32
N LEU A 339 -14.50 -28.24 -2.11
CA LEU A 339 -14.94 -26.89 -1.75
C LEU A 339 -13.78 -25.90 -1.63
N SER A 340 -12.64 -26.33 -1.06
CA SER A 340 -11.45 -25.48 -0.93
C SER A 340 -10.82 -25.17 -2.29
N LYS A 341 -10.80 -26.16 -3.20
CA LYS A 341 -10.30 -25.96 -4.57
C LYS A 341 -11.21 -25.03 -5.36
N LEU A 342 -12.53 -25.19 -5.24
CA LEU A 342 -13.50 -24.28 -5.85
C LEU A 342 -13.37 -22.83 -5.33
N LYS A 343 -13.15 -22.65 -4.02
CA LYS A 343 -12.90 -21.33 -3.42
C LYS A 343 -11.61 -20.69 -3.95
N LYS A 344 -10.52 -21.46 -4.04
CA LYS A 344 -9.26 -21.02 -4.65
C LYS A 344 -9.47 -20.60 -6.11
N ASP A 345 -10.07 -21.46 -6.92
CA ASP A 345 -10.33 -21.20 -8.34
C ASP A 345 -11.24 -19.96 -8.56
N TRP A 346 -12.20 -19.73 -7.67
CA TRP A 346 -13.08 -18.55 -7.73
C TRP A 346 -12.34 -17.27 -7.34
N ALA A 347 -11.56 -17.30 -6.26
CA ALA A 347 -10.73 -16.17 -5.82
C ALA A 347 -9.69 -15.79 -6.89
N GLU A 348 -9.07 -16.80 -7.49
CA GLU A 348 -8.16 -16.67 -8.63
C GLU A 348 -8.79 -15.96 -9.83
N LYS A 349 -10.00 -16.39 -10.24
CA LYS A 349 -10.74 -15.74 -11.33
C LYS A 349 -11.12 -14.30 -11.00
N LYS A 350 -11.48 -14.02 -9.73
CA LYS A 350 -11.78 -12.66 -9.26
C LYS A 350 -10.54 -11.78 -9.37
N GLU A 351 -9.38 -12.30 -8.99
CA GLU A 351 -8.11 -11.59 -9.05
C GLU A 351 -7.67 -11.34 -10.49
N ASP A 352 -7.75 -12.34 -11.37
CA ASP A 352 -7.45 -12.13 -12.80
C ASP A 352 -8.34 -11.05 -13.44
N ARG A 353 -9.62 -11.00 -13.05
CA ARG A 353 -10.55 -9.95 -13.50
C ARG A 353 -10.15 -8.57 -12.96
N LYS A 354 -9.61 -8.49 -11.75
CA LYS A 354 -9.10 -7.24 -11.18
C LYS A 354 -7.82 -6.80 -11.88
N VAL A 355 -6.90 -7.73 -12.14
CA VAL A 355 -5.68 -7.47 -12.92
C VAL A 355 -6.03 -6.93 -14.30
N MET A 356 -6.95 -7.57 -15.04
CA MET A 356 -7.41 -7.04 -16.34
C MET A 356 -8.04 -5.65 -16.24
N LYS A 357 -8.70 -5.33 -15.13
CA LYS A 357 -9.38 -4.05 -14.91
C LYS A 357 -8.49 -2.95 -14.28
N GLY A 358 -7.30 -3.26 -13.77
CA GLY A 358 -6.33 -2.29 -13.24
C GLY A 358 -6.65 -1.62 -11.89
N GLY A 359 -7.90 -1.57 -11.43
CA GLY A 359 -8.28 -0.87 -10.18
C GLY A 359 -7.79 -1.55 -8.89
N ASP A 360 -8.31 -2.74 -8.57
CA ASP A 360 -8.14 -3.38 -7.25
C ASP A 360 -7.40 -4.72 -7.27
N TRP A 361 -6.40 -4.86 -8.14
CA TRP A 361 -5.59 -6.07 -8.24
C TRP A 361 -4.57 -6.22 -7.10
N GLY A 362 -3.88 -7.33 -6.99
CA GLY A 362 -2.82 -7.56 -6.01
C GLY A 362 -3.22 -7.46 -4.54
N SER A 363 -4.52 -7.52 -4.21
CA SER A 363 -4.98 -7.55 -2.82
C SER A 363 -4.54 -8.83 -2.09
N ASP A 364 -4.18 -9.87 -2.83
CA ASP A 364 -3.66 -11.15 -2.34
C ASP A 364 -2.11 -11.16 -2.22
N ALA A 365 -1.45 -10.01 -2.40
CA ALA A 365 0.00 -9.88 -2.41
C ALA A 365 0.75 -10.79 -3.42
N GLY A 366 0.07 -11.31 -4.45
CA GLY A 366 0.65 -12.25 -5.43
C GLY A 366 0.61 -13.72 -4.99
N LYS A 367 -0.12 -14.04 -3.93
CA LYS A 367 -0.30 -15.39 -3.40
C LYS A 367 -0.83 -16.38 -4.43
N PHE A 368 -1.84 -15.99 -5.21
CA PHE A 368 -2.45 -16.86 -6.20
C PHE A 368 -1.57 -17.07 -7.43
N GLU A 369 -0.88 -16.01 -7.86
CA GLU A 369 0.14 -16.10 -8.91
C GLU A 369 1.23 -17.11 -8.53
N GLU A 370 1.80 -16.98 -7.32
CA GLU A 370 2.81 -17.91 -6.82
C GLU A 370 2.26 -19.34 -6.67
N GLY A 371 1.01 -19.49 -6.21
CA GLY A 371 0.35 -20.79 -6.12
C GLY A 371 0.31 -21.54 -7.45
N ARG A 372 0.06 -20.82 -8.56
CA ARG A 372 0.04 -21.41 -9.91
C ARG A 372 1.43 -21.83 -10.37
N VAL A 373 2.46 -21.04 -10.06
CA VAL A 373 3.85 -21.41 -10.34
C VAL A 373 4.22 -22.70 -9.61
N LEU A 374 3.84 -22.83 -8.34
CA LEU A 374 4.06 -24.06 -7.57
C LEU A 374 3.27 -25.24 -8.13
N ASP A 375 2.03 -25.03 -8.60
CA ASP A 375 1.22 -26.07 -9.22
C ASP A 375 1.85 -26.59 -10.53
N MET A 376 2.33 -25.68 -11.38
CA MET A 376 3.04 -26.01 -12.62
C MET A 376 4.32 -26.81 -12.33
N LEU A 377 5.18 -26.31 -11.42
CA LEU A 377 6.45 -26.96 -11.09
C LEU A 377 6.25 -28.32 -10.43
N GLU A 378 5.32 -28.43 -9.46
CA GLU A 378 5.05 -29.71 -8.79
C GLU A 378 4.56 -30.75 -9.78
N LYS A 379 3.62 -30.38 -10.68
CA LYS A 379 3.12 -31.29 -11.71
C LYS A 379 4.25 -31.79 -12.62
N LYS A 380 5.16 -30.89 -13.02
CA LYS A 380 6.31 -31.24 -13.87
C LYS A 380 7.26 -32.19 -13.13
N TRP A 381 7.71 -31.81 -11.95
CA TRP A 381 8.73 -32.57 -11.21
C TRP A 381 8.21 -33.88 -10.64
N VAL A 382 6.94 -33.98 -10.23
CA VAL A 382 6.34 -35.26 -9.83
C VAL A 382 6.33 -36.22 -11.02
N LYS A 383 5.88 -35.77 -12.20
CA LYS A 383 5.90 -36.61 -13.40
C LYS A 383 7.32 -37.08 -13.72
N GLU A 384 8.28 -36.16 -13.73
CA GLU A 384 9.69 -36.48 -13.99
C GLU A 384 10.25 -37.47 -12.97
N ASN A 385 9.99 -37.24 -11.68
CA ASN A 385 10.45 -38.11 -10.61
C ASN A 385 9.82 -39.51 -10.69
N ASP A 386 8.53 -39.61 -10.98
CA ASP A 386 7.84 -40.91 -11.10
C ASP A 386 8.30 -41.69 -12.34
N THR A 387 8.79 -41.01 -13.39
CA THR A 387 9.20 -41.65 -14.65
C THR A 387 10.70 -41.88 -14.82
N ILE A 388 11.54 -41.00 -14.28
CA ILE A 388 12.99 -40.96 -14.55
C ILE A 388 13.79 -41.06 -13.26
N ASN A 389 13.58 -40.15 -12.29
CA ASN A 389 14.52 -39.99 -11.18
C ASN A 389 14.26 -40.96 -10.01
N VAL A 390 13.02 -41.40 -9.82
CA VAL A 390 12.53 -42.37 -8.82
C VAL A 390 13.09 -42.09 -7.41
N GLN A 391 13.13 -40.81 -7.02
CA GLN A 391 13.63 -40.40 -5.70
C GLN A 391 12.48 -40.42 -4.68
N LEU A 392 12.79 -40.79 -3.44
CA LEU A 392 11.87 -40.63 -2.32
C LEU A 392 11.64 -39.12 -2.06
N ILE A 393 10.37 -38.74 -1.87
CA ILE A 393 10.01 -37.37 -1.51
C ILE A 393 9.99 -37.26 0.02
N PRO A 394 10.93 -36.52 0.64
CA PRO A 394 10.96 -36.37 2.09
C PRO A 394 9.78 -35.52 2.61
N PRO A 395 9.50 -35.56 3.92
CA PRO A 395 8.56 -34.61 4.54
C PRO A 395 9.08 -33.17 4.42
N SER A 396 8.14 -32.23 4.31
CA SER A 396 8.46 -30.80 4.12
C SER A 396 8.82 -30.08 5.42
N GLU A 397 8.35 -30.58 6.56
CA GLU A 397 8.46 -29.94 7.87
C GLU A 397 9.92 -29.71 8.30
N PRO A 398 10.84 -30.69 8.18
CA PRO A 398 12.24 -30.46 8.53
C PRO A 398 12.94 -29.46 7.62
N LEU A 399 12.52 -29.36 6.35
CA LEU A 399 13.05 -28.38 5.41
C LEU A 399 12.63 -26.96 5.82
N LEU A 400 11.33 -26.77 6.11
CA LEU A 400 10.80 -25.47 6.55
C LEU A 400 11.40 -25.02 7.89
N ALA A 401 11.68 -25.95 8.81
CA ALA A 401 12.33 -25.65 10.08
C ALA A 401 13.80 -25.19 9.92
N ASN A 402 14.46 -25.56 8.82
CA ASN A 402 15.85 -25.24 8.53
C ASN A 402 16.00 -24.17 7.43
N LEU A 403 15.02 -23.28 7.28
CA LEU A 403 15.13 -22.14 6.37
C LEU A 403 16.35 -21.27 6.74
N PRO A 404 17.18 -20.86 5.76
CA PRO A 404 18.29 -19.95 6.03
C PRO A 404 17.78 -18.56 6.42
N SER A 405 18.67 -17.70 6.92
CA SER A 405 18.33 -16.30 7.16
C SER A 405 18.25 -15.50 5.85
N GLY A 406 17.42 -14.45 5.89
CA GLY A 406 17.34 -13.45 4.84
C GLY A 406 18.69 -12.83 4.48
N ARG A 407 18.77 -12.28 3.27
CA ARG A 407 19.88 -11.43 2.85
C ARG A 407 19.33 -10.07 2.45
N GLU A 408 19.76 -9.03 3.16
CA GLU A 408 19.37 -7.65 2.83
C GLU A 408 19.94 -7.25 1.46
N TYR A 409 19.12 -6.56 0.68
CA TYR A 409 19.50 -6.07 -0.66
C TYR A 409 19.64 -4.56 -0.69
N HIS A 410 18.75 -3.85 0.00
CA HIS A 410 18.66 -2.40 -0.07
C HIS A 410 19.47 -1.75 1.04
N ASN A 411 20.07 -0.61 0.72
CA ASN A 411 20.59 0.35 1.70
C ASN A 411 19.85 1.66 1.46
N PRO A 412 18.61 1.81 1.97
CA PRO A 412 17.78 2.97 1.67
C PRO A 412 18.45 4.26 2.15
N LYS A 413 18.37 5.30 1.32
CA LYS A 413 18.86 6.63 1.71
C LYS A 413 17.84 7.29 2.63
N PRO A 414 18.26 8.02 3.68
CA PRO A 414 17.34 8.83 4.46
C PRO A 414 16.59 9.81 3.56
N TYR A 415 15.30 10.00 3.85
CA TYR A 415 14.51 11.01 3.16
C TYR A 415 15.10 12.39 3.43
N GLN A 416 15.18 13.20 2.37
CA GLN A 416 15.59 14.59 2.45
C GLN A 416 14.34 15.45 2.26
N PRO A 417 13.78 16.02 3.34
CA PRO A 417 12.60 16.86 3.23
C PRO A 417 12.85 18.03 2.27
N PRO A 418 11.95 18.28 1.31
CA PRO A 418 12.15 19.35 0.35
C PRO A 418 11.99 20.70 1.06
N MET A 419 12.80 21.67 0.64
CA MET A 419 12.78 23.03 1.18
C MET A 419 12.38 24.00 0.08
N LEU A 420 11.77 25.12 0.46
CA LEU A 420 11.53 26.21 -0.48
C LEU A 420 12.87 26.75 -1.01
N ALA A 421 12.91 27.06 -2.30
CA ALA A 421 14.06 27.72 -2.88
C ALA A 421 14.21 29.13 -2.30
N ALA A 422 15.45 29.61 -2.16
CA ALA A 422 15.74 30.89 -1.52
C ALA A 422 15.02 32.07 -2.21
N ASP A 423 14.90 32.05 -3.54
CA ASP A 423 14.20 33.09 -4.28
C ASP A 423 12.68 33.10 -4.02
N VAL A 424 12.08 31.93 -3.77
CA VAL A 424 10.67 31.81 -3.38
C VAL A 424 10.47 32.39 -1.99
N ILE A 425 11.35 32.09 -1.03
CA ILE A 425 11.28 32.61 0.34
C ILE A 425 11.41 34.14 0.33
N VAL A 426 12.40 34.70 -0.38
CA VAL A 426 12.59 36.16 -0.48
C VAL A 426 11.35 36.87 -1.01
N ARG A 427 10.65 36.29 -1.99
CA ARG A 427 9.40 36.87 -2.52
C ARG A 427 8.28 36.92 -1.49
N MET A 428 8.26 36.00 -0.52
CA MET A 428 7.22 35.95 0.52
C MET A 428 7.32 37.08 1.56
N ARG A 429 8.38 37.90 1.51
CA ARG A 429 8.51 39.12 2.32
C ARG A 429 7.54 40.22 1.89
N ALA A 430 7.11 40.21 0.64
CA ALA A 430 6.07 41.10 0.18
C ALA A 430 4.74 40.72 0.86
N PRO A 431 3.96 41.67 1.39
CA PRO A 431 2.61 41.40 1.86
C PRO A 431 1.72 40.84 0.73
N PRO A 432 0.72 40.00 1.05
CA PRO A 432 -0.28 39.57 0.08
C PRO A 432 -0.95 40.75 -0.60
N ASP A 433 -1.25 40.64 -1.89
CA ASP A 433 -2.12 41.61 -2.55
C ASP A 433 -3.53 41.52 -1.92
N PRO A 434 -4.22 42.63 -1.66
CA PRO A 434 -5.62 42.60 -1.19
C PRO A 434 -6.56 41.79 -2.10
N SER A 435 -6.23 41.66 -3.39
CA SER A 435 -6.96 40.82 -4.34
C SER A 435 -6.68 39.31 -4.21
N ASP A 436 -5.58 38.93 -3.55
CA ASP A 436 -5.21 37.54 -3.26
C ASP A 436 -5.88 36.99 -1.99
N ALA A 437 -6.79 37.75 -1.37
CA ALA A 437 -7.54 37.30 -0.20
C ALA A 437 -8.13 35.90 -0.48
N ALA A 438 -7.66 34.91 0.29
CA ALA A 438 -7.98 33.50 0.09
C ALA A 438 -9.47 33.32 -0.22
N PHE A 439 -9.77 32.77 -1.38
CA PHE A 439 -11.14 32.48 -1.81
C PHE A 439 -11.79 31.62 -0.72
N ARG A 440 -12.71 32.21 0.06
CA ARG A 440 -13.50 31.50 1.08
C ARG A 440 -14.53 30.68 0.35
N ASP A 441 -14.09 29.53 -0.14
CA ASP A 441 -14.92 28.55 -0.79
C ASP A 441 -15.88 27.95 0.24
N ASN A 442 -17.04 28.59 0.41
CA ASN A 442 -18.20 28.10 1.16
C ASN A 442 -18.95 27.02 0.33
N GLU A 443 -18.23 26.15 -0.37
CA GLU A 443 -18.84 24.93 -0.88
C GLU A 443 -19.05 23.99 0.31
N ASP A 444 -20.30 23.94 0.79
CA ASP A 444 -20.80 22.78 1.52
C ASP A 444 -20.43 21.55 0.70
N ASP A 445 -19.61 20.69 1.30
CA ASP A 445 -19.07 19.46 0.72
C ASP A 445 -20.26 18.56 0.37
N SER A 446 -20.79 18.75 -0.85
CA SER A 446 -21.93 18.04 -1.41
C SER A 446 -21.48 16.65 -1.83
N GLY A 447 -21.16 15.87 -0.80
CA GLY A 447 -21.01 14.42 -0.76
C GLY A 447 -21.67 13.83 0.49
N ALA A 448 -22.38 14.65 1.27
CA ALA A 448 -23.42 14.15 2.15
C ALA A 448 -24.59 13.71 1.27
N GLU A 449 -24.63 12.43 0.90
CA GLU A 449 -25.94 11.81 0.71
C GLU A 449 -26.65 12.00 2.05
N ASP A 450 -27.74 12.76 1.98
CA ASP A 450 -28.84 12.83 2.93
C ASP A 450 -28.70 11.80 4.05
N ASP A 451 -28.33 12.25 5.26
CA ASP A 451 -28.70 11.55 6.48
C ASP A 451 -30.23 11.64 6.56
N GLY A 452 -30.89 10.92 5.66
CA GLY A 452 -32.30 10.63 5.68
C GLY A 452 -32.51 9.92 6.99
N GLN A 453 -33.02 10.66 7.96
CA GLN A 453 -33.66 10.16 9.15
C GLN A 453 -34.61 9.05 8.67
N ILE A 454 -34.17 7.79 8.79
CA ILE A 454 -34.97 6.64 8.42
C ILE A 454 -36.10 6.60 9.44
N ASP A 455 -37.21 7.25 9.09
CA ASP A 455 -38.47 7.02 9.75
C ASP A 455 -38.70 5.50 9.74
N PRO A 456 -39.03 4.87 10.88
CA PRO A 456 -39.22 3.44 10.94
C PRO A 456 -40.30 3.04 9.93
N VAL A 457 -39.90 2.15 9.01
CA VAL A 457 -40.73 1.63 7.92
C VAL A 457 -42.02 1.04 8.51
N GLY A 458 -43.15 1.71 8.30
CA GLY A 458 -44.45 1.20 8.74
C GLY A 458 -45.55 2.21 9.05
N VAL A 459 -45.38 3.51 8.86
CA VAL A 459 -46.46 4.49 9.14
C VAL A 459 -46.90 5.18 7.85
N PHE A 460 -48.15 4.95 7.48
CA PHE A 460 -48.84 5.52 6.33
C PHE A 460 -48.93 7.06 6.46
N PRO A 461 -48.70 7.86 5.39
CA PRO A 461 -48.76 9.32 5.49
C PRO A 461 -50.21 9.77 5.69
N GLY A 462 -50.57 10.24 6.88
CA GLY A 462 -51.90 10.81 7.15
C GLY A 462 -52.37 10.86 8.61
N THR A 463 -51.66 10.29 9.58
CA THR A 463 -52.18 10.14 10.96
C THR A 463 -51.34 10.86 12.02
N LYS A 464 -50.99 12.14 11.79
CA LYS A 464 -50.31 12.97 12.81
C LYS A 464 -51.23 13.88 13.64
N THR A 465 -52.55 13.84 13.46
CA THR A 465 -53.46 14.77 14.16
C THR A 465 -54.35 14.17 15.26
N ASP A 466 -54.40 12.86 15.48
CA ASP A 466 -55.43 12.25 16.36
C ASP A 466 -54.94 11.60 17.67
N TYR A 467 -53.73 11.90 18.15
CA TYR A 467 -53.29 11.46 19.48
C TYR A 467 -52.93 12.61 20.43
N ALA A 468 -53.73 13.68 20.39
CA ALA A 468 -53.69 14.75 21.38
C ALA A 468 -55.02 14.83 22.15
N ALA A 469 -55.46 13.74 22.79
CA ALA A 469 -56.42 13.79 23.89
C ALA A 469 -56.54 12.43 24.59
N SER A 470 -56.06 12.34 25.83
CA SER A 470 -56.69 11.63 26.96
C SER A 470 -55.62 11.05 27.88
N GLY A 471 -55.29 11.83 28.91
CA GLY A 471 -54.55 11.37 30.09
C GLY A 471 -55.23 11.96 31.31
N SER A 472 -56.46 11.50 31.59
CA SER A 472 -57.21 11.82 32.82
C SER A 472 -56.45 11.29 34.03
N ALA A 473 -56.26 12.15 35.02
CA ALA A 473 -56.00 11.77 36.40
C ALA A 473 -57.13 10.86 36.95
N TYR A 474 -56.79 9.92 37.85
CA TYR A 474 -57.32 9.76 39.22
C TYR A 474 -57.06 8.33 39.75
N TYR A 475 -56.50 8.30 40.97
CA TYR A 475 -56.29 7.20 41.94
C TYR A 475 -55.44 5.98 41.57
#